data_AF-A0A2W2APL0-F1
#
_entry.id   AF-A0A2W2APL0-F1
#
_cell.length_a   1.000
_cell.length_b   1.000
_cell.length_c   1.000
_cell.angle_alpha   90.00
_cell.angle_beta   90.00
_cell.angle_gamma   90.00
#
_symmetry.space_group_name_H-M   'P 1'
#
loop_
_entity.id
_entity.type
_entity.pdbx_description
1 polymer ?
#
loop_
_entity_poly.entity_id
_entity_poly.type
_entity_poly.pdbx_seq_one_letter_code
_entity_poly.pdbx_strand_id
1 'polypeptide(L)' 'HMGARSVATNNAEFRNYYERKKAEGKHDLTIINAIRNKMVLRVVAVIKNQRKYVNNYQKAA' A
#
# COMPACT_ATOMS: atom_id res chain seq x y z
N HIS A 1 -13.19 3.17 -2.19
CA HIS A 1 -12.64 2.37 -3.31
C HIS A 1 -11.69 3.18 -4.21
N MET A 2 -12.06 4.39 -4.65
CA MET A 2 -11.25 5.19 -5.58
C MET A 2 -9.85 5.57 -5.07
N GLY A 3 -9.72 5.92 -3.78
CA GLY A 3 -8.40 6.31 -3.21
C GLY A 3 -7.34 5.20 -3.30
N ALA A 4 -7.69 3.95 -2.98
CA ALA A 4 -6.76 2.84 -3.09
C ALA A 4 -6.35 2.56 -4.55
N ARG A 5 -7.25 2.81 -5.51
CA ARG A 5 -6.97 2.66 -6.94
C ARG A 5 -6.01 3.74 -7.43
N SER A 6 -6.21 5.00 -7.01
CA SER A 6 -5.29 6.10 -7.31
C SER A 6 -3.90 5.88 -6.70
N VAL A 7 -3.83 5.38 -5.46
CA VAL A 7 -2.55 5.07 -4.81
C VAL A 7 -1.82 3.92 -5.51
N ALA A 8 -2.54 2.90 -5.98
CA ALA A 8 -1.96 1.81 -6.74
C ALA A 8 -1.35 2.26 -8.09
N THR A 9 -1.78 3.40 -8.65
CA THR A 9 -1.24 3.95 -9.91
C THR A 9 -0.15 5.00 -9.70
N ASN A 10 -0.33 5.89 -8.72
CA ASN A 10 0.50 7.10 -8.55
C ASN A 10 1.62 6.94 -7.51
N ASN A 11 1.58 5.92 -6.66
CA ASN A 11 2.62 5.68 -5.66
C ASN A 11 3.47 4.46 -6.05
N ALA A 12 4.78 4.65 -6.22
CA ALA A 12 5.68 3.60 -6.68
C ALA A 12 5.70 2.36 -5.76
N GLU A 13 5.64 2.54 -4.44
CA GLU A 13 5.61 1.43 -3.49
C GLU A 13 4.34 0.59 -3.65
N PHE A 14 3.17 1.24 -3.69
CA PHE A 14 1.90 0.53 -3.81
C PHE A 14 1.67 -0.04 -5.20
N ARG A 15 2.21 0.60 -6.25
CA ARG A 15 2.24 0.07 -7.61
C ARG A 15 3.05 -1.22 -7.68
N ASN A 16 4.28 -1.21 -7.15
CA ASN A 16 5.12 -2.41 -7.09
C ASN A 16 4.42 -3.54 -6.30
N TYR A 17 3.75 -3.19 -5.19
CA TYR A 17 2.95 -4.16 -4.44
C TYR A 17 1.81 -4.74 -5.27
N TYR A 18 1.08 -3.89 -6.01
CA TYR A 18 -0.02 -4.31 -6.87
C TYR A 18 0.46 -5.23 -8.00
N GLU A 19 1.49 -4.82 -8.74
CA GLU A 19 2.07 -5.60 -9.84
C GLU A 19 2.60 -6.96 -9.36
N ARG A 20 3.32 -7.00 -8.23
CA ARG A 20 3.78 -8.26 -7.64
C ARG A 20 2.62 -9.17 -7.26
N LYS A 21 1.59 -8.65 -6.59
CA LYS A 21 0.43 -9.47 -6.19
C LYS A 21 -0.40 -9.93 -7.38
N LYS A 22 -0.42 -9.15 -8.46
CA LYS A 22 -1.06 -9.54 -9.73
C LYS A 22 -0.26 -10.65 -10.43
N ALA A 23 1.07 -10.58 -10.42
CA ALA A 23 1.94 -11.64 -10.92
C ALA A 23 1.81 -12.95 -10.12
N GLU A 24 1.51 -12.86 -8.82
CA GLU A 24 1.15 -14.02 -7.98
C GLU A 24 -0.24 -14.61 -8.32
N GLY A 25 -0.98 -14.06 -9.30
CA GLY A 25 -2.29 -14.55 -9.73
C GLY A 25 -3.46 -14.10 -8.85
N LYS A 26 -3.28 -13.10 -7.97
CA LYS A 26 -4.37 -12.64 -7.09
C LYS A 26 -5.37 -11.77 -7.83
N HIS A 27 -6.64 -11.91 -7.46
CA HIS A 27 -7.73 -11.09 -7.99
C HIS A 27 -7.57 -9.61 -7.62
N ASP A 28 -7.79 -8.72 -8.59
CA ASP A 28 -7.62 -7.27 -8.48
C ASP A 28 -8.28 -6.65 -7.25
N LEU A 29 -9.54 -7.02 -6.96
CA LEU A 29 -10.28 -6.47 -5.81
C LEU A 29 -9.64 -6.85 -4.47
N THR A 30 -9.06 -8.05 -4.37
CA THR A 30 -8.36 -8.51 -3.17
C THR A 30 -7.08 -7.72 -2.95
N ILE A 31 -6.37 -7.40 -4.03
CA ILE A 31 -5.16 -6.57 -3.97
C ILE A 31 -5.51 -5.15 -3.51
N ILE A 32 -6.55 -4.54 -4.10
CA ILE A 32 -7.03 -3.20 -3.71
C ILE A 32 -7.50 -3.17 -2.25
N ASN A 33 -8.16 -4.24 -1.77
CA ASN A 33 -8.55 -4.36 -0.36
C ASN A 33 -7.31 -4.40 0.56
N ALA A 34 -6.28 -5.16 0.17
CA ALA A 34 -5.03 -5.20 0.92
C ALA A 34 -4.32 -3.84 0.95
N ILE A 35 -4.33 -3.09 -0.16
CA ILE A 35 -3.76 -1.73 -0.23
C ILE A 35 -4.49 -0.79 0.74
N ARG A 36 -5.83 -0.82 0.77
CA ARG A 36 -6.62 -0.03 1.72
C ARG A 36 -6.22 -0.31 3.16
N ASN A 37 -6.15 -1.58 3.55
CA ASN A 37 -5.78 -1.96 4.91
C ASN A 37 -4.35 -1.53 5.26
N LYS A 38 -3.40 -1.65 4.32
CA LYS A 38 -2.04 -1.17 4.52
C LYS A 38 -1.99 0.34 4.79
N MET A 39 -2.78 1.15 4.08
CA MET A 39 -2.84 2.59 4.31
C MET A 39 -3.40 2.92 5.70
N VAL A 40 -4.52 2.29 6.08
CA VAL A 40 -5.16 2.51 7.39
C VAL A 40 -4.20 2.14 8.51
N LEU A 41 -3.53 0.98 8.41
CA LEU A 41 -2.55 0.55 9.42
C LEU A 41 -1.40 1.54 9.58
N ARG A 42 -0.91 2.15 8.48
CA ARG A 42 0.14 3.18 8.55
C ARG A 42 -0.34 4.43 9.29
N VAL A 43 -1.54 4.92 8.96
CA VAL A 43 -2.13 6.09 9.62
C VAL A 43 -2.32 5.82 11.10
N VAL A 44 -2.88 4.66 11.46
CA VAL A 44 -3.06 4.25 12.85
C VAL A 44 -1.72 4.15 13.58
N ALA A 45 -0.67 3.62 12.94
CA ALA A 45 0.67 3.55 13.55
C ALA A 45 1.28 4.93 13.82
N VAL A 46 1.11 5.89 12.91
CA VAL A 46 1.57 7.29 13.08
C VAL A 46 0.87 7.94 14.27
N ILE A 47 -0.46 7.83 14.33
CA ILE A 47 -1.27 8.38 15.41
C ILE A 47 -0.92 7.72 16.74
N LYS A 48 -0.86 6.39 16.79
CA LYS A 48 -0.57 5.64 18.02
C LYS A 48 0.81 5.98 18.60
N ASN A 49 1.82 6.14 17.74
CA ASN A 49 3.19 6.39 18.18
C ASN A 49 3.50 7.88 18.36
N GLN A 50 2.58 8.80 18.00
CA GLN A 50 2.79 10.26 18.04
C GLN A 50 4.10 10.68 17.34
N ARG A 51 4.46 9.98 16.27
CA ARG A 51 5.69 10.20 15.49
C ARG A 51 5.32 10.49 14.05
N LYS A 52 6.03 11.46 13.45
CA LYS A 52 5.85 11.79 12.03
C LYS A 52 6.13 10.57 11.16
N TYR A 53 5.38 10.43 10.07
CA TYR A 53 5.64 9.40 9.07
C TYR A 53 7.03 9.59 8.47
N VAL A 54 7.81 8.50 8.43
CA VAL A 54 9.11 8.46 7.76
C VAL A 54 9.01 7.43 6.64
N ASN A 55 9.34 7.85 5.42
CA ASN A 55 9.31 6.95 4.27
C ASN A 55 10.59 6.10 4.22
N ASN A 56 10.56 4.94 4.87
CA ASN A 56 11.67 3.98 4.86
C ASN A 56 11.46 2.87 3.81
N TYR A 57 10.81 3.16 2.68
CA TYR A 57 10.59 2.16 1.65
C TYR A 57 11.93 1.71 1.04
N GLN A 58 12.41 0.52 1.44
CA GLN A 58 13.53 -0.15 0.81
C GLN A 58 13.01 -1.23 -0.13
N LYS A 59 13.36 -1.10 -1.42
CA LYS A 59 13.10 -2.14 -2.41
C LYS A 59 14.09 -3.27 -2.14
N ALA A 60 13.62 -4.44 -1.73
CA ALA A 60 14.46 -5.62 -1.67
C ALA A 60 15.01 -5.90 -3.08
N ALA A 61 16.34 -6.01 -3.19
CA ALA A 61 17.05 -6.28 -4.44
C ALA A 61 16.76 -7.69 -4.96
#